data_AF-A0A1F8RGY8-F1
#
_entry.id   AF-A0A1F8RGY8-F1
#
_cell.length_a   1.000
_cell.length_b   1.000
_cell.length_c   1.000
_cell.angle_alpha   90.00
_cell.angle_beta   90.00
_cell.angle_gamma   90.00
#
_symmetry.space_group_name_H-M   'P 1'
#
loop_
_entity.id
_entity.type
_entity.pdbx_description
1 polymer ?
#
loop_
_entity_poly.entity_id
_entity_poly.type
_entity_poly.pdbx_seq_one_letter_code
_entity_poly.pdbx_strand_id
1 'polypeptide(L)'
;MAIEERDWRWSLIEPGTNRFAGLGSRIEKGVDGQVDIELGYFLLPASWRKGYAGEASRRVIQFGFVQFGQASLIARIDPHNEASPAVARHRGMGHERAALRPDGVTRQIYRLWASGAAHLCESSSLPSPVRFGYGR
;
A
#
# COMPACT_ATOMS: atom_id res chain seq x y z
N MET A 1 -24.26 16.93 7.51
CA MET A 1 -23.49 16.43 6.36
C MET A 1 -22.06 16.19 6.84
N ALA A 2 -21.59 14.95 6.84
CA ALA A 2 -20.21 14.61 7.19
C ALA A 2 -19.44 14.29 5.90
N ILE A 3 -18.22 14.83 5.78
CA ILE A 3 -17.29 14.44 4.71
C ILE A 3 -16.47 13.30 5.30
N GLU A 4 -16.58 12.11 4.71
CA GLU A 4 -15.73 10.97 5.06
C GLU A 4 -14.60 10.85 4.04
N GLU A 5 -13.37 11.08 4.49
CA GLU A 5 -12.17 10.76 3.72
C GLU A 5 -11.87 9.27 3.92
N ARG A 6 -11.99 8.48 2.85
CA ARG A 6 -11.79 7.03 2.89
C ARG A 6 -10.58 6.54 2.11
N ASP A 7 -10.00 7.34 1.23
CA ASP A 7 -8.87 6.95 0.38
C ASP A 7 -7.74 7.98 0.42
N TRP A 8 -6.50 7.50 0.44
CA TRP A 8 -5.29 8.34 0.48
C TRP A 8 -4.31 7.92 -0.61
N ARG A 9 -3.62 8.92 -1.18
CA ARG A 9 -2.57 8.75 -2.17
C ARG A 9 -1.41 9.69 -1.87
N TRP A 10 -0.19 9.24 -2.17
CA TRP A 10 1.04 10.01 -2.02
C TRP A 10 1.82 10.02 -3.32
N SER A 11 2.41 11.16 -3.65
CA SER A 11 3.53 11.21 -4.58
C SER A 11 4.79 10.76 -3.84
N LEU A 12 5.46 9.75 -4.37
CA LEU A 12 6.76 9.31 -3.89
C LEU A 12 7.81 10.18 -4.58
N ILE A 13 8.60 10.91 -3.80
CA ILE A 13 9.65 11.80 -4.30
C ILE A 13 11.00 11.24 -3.91
N GLU A 14 11.92 11.18 -4.87
CA GLU A 14 13.30 10.74 -4.63
C GLU A 14 14.01 11.74 -3.70
N PRO A 15 14.60 11.26 -2.59
CA PRO A 15 15.29 12.13 -1.65
C PRO A 15 16.44 12.91 -2.31
N GLY A 16 16.58 14.19 -1.96
CA GLY A 16 17.66 15.05 -2.44
C GLY A 16 17.58 15.50 -3.90
N THR A 17 16.65 14.97 -4.71
CA THR A 17 16.52 15.34 -6.13
C THR A 17 15.18 15.99 -6.47
N ASN A 18 14.20 15.90 -5.57
CA ASN A 18 12.82 16.35 -5.78
C ASN A 18 12.14 15.72 -7.02
N ARG A 19 12.70 14.63 -7.56
CA ARG A 19 12.14 13.95 -8.73
C ARG A 19 11.00 13.04 -8.32
N PHE A 20 9.91 13.09 -9.07
CA PHE A 20 8.84 12.13 -8.92
C PHE A 20 9.35 10.71 -9.20
N ALA A 21 9.16 9.83 -8.22
CA ALA A 21 9.61 8.44 -8.24
C ALA A 21 8.45 7.46 -8.40
N GLY A 22 7.21 7.87 -8.11
CA GLY A 22 6.03 7.02 -8.22
C GLY A 22 4.89 7.42 -7.27
N LEU A 23 4.02 6.46 -6.95
CA LEU A 23 2.84 6.67 -6.12
C LEU A 23 2.78 5.66 -4.97
N GLY A 24 2.22 6.07 -3.84
CA GLY A 24 1.75 5.19 -2.78
C GLY A 24 0.25 5.41 -2.56
N SER A 25 -0.45 4.41 -2.01
CA SER A 25 -1.88 4.54 -1.71
C SER A 25 -2.37 3.64 -0.58
N ARG A 26 -3.39 4.11 0.14
CA ARG A 26 -4.26 3.32 1.02
C ARG A 26 -5.70 3.53 0.56
N ILE A 27 -6.37 2.46 0.13
CA ILE A 27 -7.67 2.55 -0.56
C ILE A 27 -8.61 1.46 -0.03
N GLU A 28 -9.89 1.79 0.17
CA GLU A 28 -10.92 0.78 0.43
C GLU A 28 -11.26 0.00 -0.84
N LYS A 29 -11.21 -1.33 -0.76
CA LYS A 29 -11.49 -2.22 -1.88
C LYS A 29 -12.46 -3.33 -1.49
N GLY A 30 -13.53 -3.42 -2.27
CA GLY A 30 -14.38 -4.61 -2.28
C GLY A 30 -13.65 -5.78 -2.93
N VAL A 31 -13.42 -6.86 -2.18
CA VAL A 31 -12.86 -8.12 -2.65
C VAL A 31 -13.77 -9.24 -2.17
N ASP A 32 -14.36 -9.99 -3.10
CA ASP A 32 -15.29 -11.11 -2.82
C ASP A 32 -16.41 -10.77 -1.82
N GLY A 33 -17.00 -9.59 -1.96
CA GLY A 33 -18.11 -9.13 -1.11
C GLY A 33 -17.70 -8.59 0.27
N GLN A 34 -16.40 -8.54 0.58
CA GLN A 34 -15.86 -7.92 1.79
C GLN A 34 -15.10 -6.64 1.45
N VAL A 35 -15.12 -5.66 2.35
CA VAL A 35 -14.31 -4.43 2.20
C VAL A 35 -13.00 -4.63 2.95
N ASP A 36 -11.90 -4.65 2.20
CA ASP A 36 -10.54 -4.68 2.71
C ASP A 36 -9.85 -3.33 2.50
N ILE A 37 -8.83 -3.04 3.30
CA ILE A 37 -7.95 -1.90 3.08
C ILE A 37 -6.76 -2.35 2.24
N GLU A 38 -6.73 -1.93 0.99
CA GLU A 38 -5.63 -2.17 0.07
C GLU A 38 -4.54 -1.12 0.25
N LEU A 39 -3.30 -1.58 0.38
CA LEU A 39 -2.11 -0.78 0.22
C LEU A 39 -1.52 -1.02 -1.15
N GLY A 40 -1.12 0.07 -1.80
CA GLY A 40 -0.49 0.05 -3.11
C GLY A 40 0.74 0.92 -3.14
N TYR A 41 1.70 0.54 -3.96
CA TYR A 41 2.73 1.45 -4.42
C TYR A 41 3.08 1.12 -5.87
N PHE A 42 3.54 2.14 -6.58
CA PHE A 42 4.05 2.05 -7.93
C PHE A 42 5.32 2.90 -8.00
N LEU A 43 6.34 2.41 -8.68
CA LEU A 43 7.59 3.15 -8.90
C LEU A 43 7.89 3.19 -10.39
N LEU A 44 8.38 4.34 -10.85
CA LEU A 44 8.94 4.47 -12.20
C LEU A 44 10.17 3.55 -12.35
N PRO A 45 10.43 3.01 -13.56
CA PRO A 45 11.57 2.13 -13.82
C PRO A 45 12.92 2.72 -13.37
N ALA A 46 13.14 4.02 -13.57
CA ALA A 46 14.35 4.74 -13.14
C ALA A 46 14.56 4.81 -11.61
N SER A 47 13.54 4.40 -10.85
CA SER A 47 13.51 4.39 -9.39
C SER A 47 13.58 2.98 -8.80
N TRP A 48 13.68 1.94 -9.64
CA TRP A 48 13.81 0.56 -9.19
C TRP A 48 15.22 0.26 -8.63
N ARG A 49 15.33 -0.82 -7.85
CA ARG A 49 16.60 -1.31 -7.25
C ARG A 49 17.34 -0.32 -6.33
N LYS A 50 16.68 0.75 -5.90
CA LYS A 50 17.21 1.76 -4.96
C LYS A 50 16.66 1.63 -3.52
N GLY A 51 15.94 0.55 -3.22
CA GLY A 51 15.27 0.35 -1.92
C GLY A 51 13.94 1.09 -1.75
N TYR A 52 13.53 1.92 -2.71
CA TYR A 52 12.32 2.76 -2.57
C TYR A 52 11.01 1.98 -2.42
N ALA A 53 10.90 0.76 -2.97
CA ALA A 53 9.70 -0.06 -2.80
C ALA A 53 9.51 -0.50 -1.34
N GLY A 54 10.61 -0.90 -0.70
CA GLY A 54 10.62 -1.30 0.71
C GLY A 54 10.29 -0.13 1.64
N GLU A 55 10.80 1.06 1.32
CA GLU A 55 10.51 2.28 2.09
C GLU A 55 9.07 2.77 1.87
N ALA A 56 8.59 2.78 0.63
CA ALA A 56 7.22 3.18 0.31
C ALA A 56 6.20 2.24 0.99
N SER A 57 6.38 0.92 0.85
CA SER A 57 5.51 -0.07 1.49
C SER A 57 5.51 0.07 3.02
N ARG A 58 6.69 0.23 3.65
CA ARG A 58 6.80 0.46 5.09
C ARG A 58 5.99 1.66 5.55
N ARG A 59 6.16 2.81 4.88
CA ARG A 59 5.46 4.06 5.25
C ARG A 59 3.95 3.97 5.08
N VAL A 60 3.50 3.34 4.00
CA VAL A 60 2.06 3.16 3.72
C VAL A 60 1.43 2.19 4.72
N ILE A 61 2.12 1.09 5.07
CA ILE A 61 1.71 0.15 6.14
C ILE A 61 1.60 0.88 7.49
N GLN A 62 2.66 1.61 7.86
CA GLN A 62 2.70 2.36 9.12
C GLN A 62 1.54 3.36 9.20
N PHE A 63 1.26 4.08 8.10
CA PHE A 63 0.12 4.98 8.03
C PHE A 63 -1.21 4.24 8.24
N GLY A 64 -1.42 3.10 7.58
CA GLY A 64 -2.63 2.29 7.73
C GLY A 64 -2.90 1.85 9.17
N PHE A 65 -1.87 1.38 9.87
CA PHE A 65 -2.03 0.91 11.26
C PHE A 65 -2.04 2.06 12.28
N VAL A 66 -1.08 2.98 12.20
CA VAL A 66 -0.92 4.03 13.22
C VAL A 66 -2.01 5.10 13.14
N GLN A 67 -2.47 5.46 11.94
CA GLN A 67 -3.49 6.53 11.80
C GLN A 67 -4.92 6.01 11.88
N PHE A 68 -5.19 4.79 11.43
CA PHE A 68 -6.56 4.26 11.33
C PHE A 68 -6.84 3.06 12.24
N GLY A 69 -5.85 2.52 12.94
CA GLY A 69 -6.05 1.37 13.83
C GLY A 69 -6.60 0.13 13.12
N GLN A 70 -6.25 -0.06 11.84
CA GLN A 70 -6.80 -1.16 11.02
C GLN A 70 -6.43 -2.51 11.62
N ALA A 71 -7.38 -3.46 11.63
CA ALA A 71 -7.11 -4.83 12.09
C ALA A 71 -6.17 -5.59 11.12
N SER A 72 -6.28 -5.31 9.82
CA SER A 72 -5.41 -5.86 8.79
C SER A 72 -5.35 -4.97 7.55
N LEU A 73 -4.33 -5.20 6.72
CA LEU A 73 -4.09 -4.54 5.45
C LEU A 73 -3.81 -5.60 4.38
N ILE A 74 -4.28 -5.38 3.15
CA ILE A 74 -4.01 -6.27 2.02
C ILE A 74 -3.14 -5.61 0.95
N ALA A 75 -2.44 -6.43 0.18
CA ALA A 75 -1.82 -6.05 -1.08
C ALA A 75 -2.32 -6.98 -2.19
N ARG A 76 -2.72 -6.41 -3.32
CA ARG A 76 -3.21 -7.16 -4.50
C ARG A 76 -2.12 -7.18 -5.56
N ILE A 77 -1.51 -8.34 -5.74
CA ILE A 77 -0.32 -8.49 -6.58
C ILE A 77 -0.67 -9.26 -7.85
N ASP A 78 -0.17 -8.79 -8.99
CA ASP A 78 -0.23 -9.55 -10.24
C ASP A 78 0.51 -10.89 -10.08
N PRO A 79 -0.06 -12.04 -10.44
CA PRO A 79 0.69 -13.31 -10.41
C PRO A 79 1.96 -13.29 -11.25
N HIS A 80 2.06 -12.42 -12.27
CA HIS A 80 3.25 -12.25 -13.10
C HIS A 80 4.27 -11.23 -12.52
N ASN A 81 3.98 -10.59 -11.39
CA ASN A 81 4.90 -9.66 -10.75
C ASN A 81 5.81 -10.41 -9.77
N GLU A 82 7.06 -10.62 -10.15
CA GLU A 82 8.03 -11.37 -9.34
C GLU A 82 8.59 -10.55 -8.18
N ALA A 83 8.64 -9.22 -8.30
CA ALA A 83 9.32 -8.36 -7.32
C ALA A 83 8.46 -8.05 -6.09
N SER A 84 7.15 -7.79 -6.28
CA SER A 84 6.26 -7.35 -5.21
C SER A 84 6.01 -8.41 -4.13
N PRO A 85 5.90 -9.72 -4.44
CA PRO A 85 5.79 -10.76 -3.41
C PRO A 85 6.96 -10.76 -2.43
N ALA A 86 8.19 -10.50 -2.90
CA ALA A 86 9.36 -10.42 -2.04
C ALA A 86 9.27 -9.23 -1.08
N VAL A 87 8.83 -8.06 -1.57
CA VAL A 87 8.59 -6.88 -0.73
C VAL A 87 7.49 -7.16 0.29
N ALA A 88 6.35 -7.72 -0.13
CA ALA A 88 5.23 -8.04 0.74
C ALA A 88 5.66 -8.97 1.88
N ARG A 89 6.33 -10.09 1.56
CA ARG A 89 6.85 -11.04 2.57
C ARG A 89 7.86 -10.38 3.51
N HIS A 90 8.74 -9.53 2.98
CA HIS A 90 9.72 -8.80 3.80
C HIS A 90 9.08 -7.74 4.74
N ARG A 91 7.81 -7.38 4.53
CA ARG A 91 7.02 -6.57 5.47
C ARG A 91 6.13 -7.41 6.40
N GLY A 92 6.29 -8.73 6.37
CA GLY A 92 5.49 -9.67 7.16
C GLY A 92 4.12 -10.00 6.57
N MET A 93 3.84 -9.59 5.31
CA MET A 93 2.59 -9.99 4.67
C MET A 93 2.67 -11.47 4.23
N GLY A 94 1.66 -12.26 4.59
CA GLY A 94 1.50 -13.63 4.13
C GLY A 94 0.63 -13.71 2.87
N HIS A 95 0.91 -14.65 1.97
CA HIS A 95 -0.05 -14.99 0.92
C HIS A 95 -1.28 -15.62 1.58
N GLU A 96 -2.46 -15.12 1.23
CA GLU A 96 -3.73 -15.60 1.77
C GLU A 96 -4.49 -16.43 0.75
N ARG A 97 -4.70 -15.87 -0.45
CA ARG A 97 -5.57 -16.44 -1.48
C ARG A 97 -5.38 -15.75 -2.82
N ALA A 98 -5.93 -16.35 -3.87
CA ALA A 98 -6.20 -15.67 -5.12
C ALA A 98 -7.62 -15.06 -5.10
N ALA A 99 -7.82 -13.93 -5.77
CA ALA A 99 -9.11 -13.28 -5.93
C ALA A 99 -9.36 -12.93 -7.40
N LEU A 100 -10.52 -13.30 -7.92
CA LEU A 100 -10.96 -12.93 -9.26
C LEU A 100 -11.56 -11.52 -9.21
N ARG A 101 -11.05 -10.62 -10.06
CA ARG A 101 -11.64 -9.29 -10.22
C ARG A 101 -12.85 -9.33 -11.15
N PRO A 102 -13.75 -8.33 -11.06
CA PRO A 102 -14.85 -8.18 -12.02
C PRO A 102 -14.41 -8.08 -13.49
N ASP A 103 -13.17 -7.64 -13.74
CA ASP A 103 -12.57 -7.58 -15.09
C ASP A 103 -11.97 -8.92 -15.56
N GLY A 104 -12.18 -10.01 -14.82
CA GLY A 104 -11.68 -11.34 -15.15
C GLY A 104 -10.22 -11.59 -14.79
N VAL A 105 -9.51 -10.60 -14.22
CA VAL A 105 -8.09 -10.74 -13.88
C VAL A 105 -7.91 -11.25 -12.45
N THR A 106 -7.20 -12.36 -12.29
CA THR A 106 -6.83 -12.90 -10.97
C THR A 106 -5.70 -12.10 -10.34
N ARG A 107 -5.84 -11.77 -9.04
CA ARG A 107 -4.78 -11.18 -8.22
C ARG A 107 -4.46 -12.06 -7.03
N GLN A 108 -3.20 -12.10 -6.65
CA GLN A 108 -2.76 -12.73 -5.41
C GLN A 108 -2.94 -11.73 -4.26
N ILE A 109 -3.72 -12.13 -3.26
CA ILE A 109 -3.97 -11.35 -2.04
C ILE A 109 -2.91 -11.73 -1.01
N TYR A 110 -2.16 -10.74 -0.56
CA TYR A 110 -1.27 -10.84 0.59
C TYR A 110 -1.87 -10.03 1.74
N ARG A 111 -1.89 -10.56 2.96
CA ARG A 111 -2.43 -9.90 4.15
C ARG A 111 -1.37 -9.71 5.23
N LEU A 112 -1.44 -8.58 5.90
CA LEU A 112 -0.74 -8.30 7.15
C LEU A 112 -1.76 -7.95 8.23
N TRP A 113 -1.68 -8.67 9.34
CA TRP A 113 -2.45 -8.38 10.55
C TRP A 113 -1.70 -7.39 11.42
N ALA A 114 -2.42 -6.57 12.20
CA ALA A 114 -1.82 -5.60 13.11
C ALA A 114 -0.80 -6.23 14.09
N SER A 115 -1.09 -7.44 14.58
CA SER A 115 -0.18 -8.22 15.45
C SER A 115 1.17 -8.55 14.79
N GLY A 116 1.21 -8.70 13.46
CA GLY A 116 2.44 -8.93 12.71
C GLY A 116 3.19 -7.65 12.35
N ALA A 117 2.60 -6.47 12.58
CA ALA A 117 3.12 -5.18 12.13
C ALA A 117 3.82 -4.37 13.22
N ALA A 118 3.92 -4.88 14.45
CA ALA A 118 4.50 -4.14 15.59
C ALA A 118 5.88 -3.55 15.27
N HIS A 119 6.77 -4.35 14.68
CA HIS A 119 8.13 -3.95 14.27
C HIS A 119 8.19 -2.80 13.24
N LEU A 120 7.10 -2.51 12.52
CA LEU A 120 7.02 -1.44 11.53
C LEU A 120 6.53 -0.11 12.12
N CYS A 121 6.01 -0.14 13.36
CA CYS A 121 5.31 0.99 13.96
C CYS A 121 6.14 1.76 15.01
N GLU A 122 7.35 1.29 15.35
CA GLU A 122 8.06 1.75 16.55
C GLU A 122 8.75 3.12 16.47
N SER A 123 9.11 3.67 15.31
CA SER A 123 9.53 5.09 15.21
C SER A 123 9.79 5.54 13.78
N SER A 124 8.97 6.49 13.29
CA SER A 124 9.36 7.54 12.32
C SER A 124 8.15 8.40 11.98
N SER A 125 8.38 9.67 11.66
CA SER A 125 7.37 10.61 11.16
C SER A 125 6.55 10.00 10.02
N LEU A 126 5.23 10.03 10.17
CA LEU A 126 4.30 9.50 9.17
C LEU A 126 4.35 10.31 7.86
N PRO A 127 4.12 9.68 6.70
CA PRO A 127 4.04 10.42 5.45
C PRO A 127 2.83 11.36 5.46
N SER A 128 3.07 12.67 5.27
CA SER A 128 1.98 13.64 5.07
C SER A 128 1.25 13.33 3.76
N PRO A 129 -0.06 13.02 3.78
CA PRO A 129 -0.82 12.79 2.56
C PRO A 129 -0.95 14.07 1.75
N VAL A 130 -0.80 13.94 0.43
CA VAL A 130 -1.16 15.01 -0.50
C VAL A 130 -2.62 14.80 -0.86
N ARG A 131 -3.45 15.81 -0.55
CA ARG A 131 -4.88 15.79 -0.88
C ARG A 131 -5.04 15.98 -2.38
N PHE A 132 -5.50 14.95 -3.07
CA PHE A 132 -6.09 15.14 -4.40
C PHE A 132 -7.57 15.42 -4.20
N GLY A 133 -7.96 16.69 -4.31
CA GLY A 133 -9.35 17.01 -4.59
C GLY A 133 -9.69 16.46 -5.97
N TYR A 134 -10.76 15.67 -6.08
CA TYR A 134 -11.37 15.44 -7.39
C TYR A 134 -11.79 16.82 -7.90
N GLY A 135 -11.07 17.33 -8.90
CA GLY A 135 -11.53 18.46 -9.68
C GLY A 135 -12.93 18.14 -10.19
N ARG A 136 -13.86 19.06 -9.96
CA ARG A 136 -15.19 18.99 -10.54
C ARG A 136 -15.11 19.02 -12.06
#